data_AF-A0A7S1Z6Q7-F1
#
_entry.id   AF-A0A7S1Z6Q7-F1
#
_cell.length_a   1.000
_cell.length_b   1.000
_cell.length_c   1.000
_cell.angle_alpha   90.00
_cell.angle_beta   90.00
_cell.angle_gamma   90.00
#
_symmetry.space_group_name_H-M   'P 1'
#
loop_
_entity.id
_entity.type
_entity.pdbx_description
1 polymer ?
#
loop_
_entity_poly.entity_id
_entity_poly.type
_entity_poly.pdbx_seq_one_letter_code
_entity_poly.pdbx_strand_id
1 'polypeptide(L)'
;MSKSNTKMQRVRFGAALGIGMMMAVSILEVPSMMSREMQRHRQMWVALENGGCDVTPPVPADVPVKAIFAANYPGSGTKMLWNLIEALTGIPTADEWEYNYEDGSAVAIKTHYPHESGHLPEYAEEVPRAIVLLRNPKYAIASLHNYIFEFNNNLPMHSTRAPEDAWLRWRDENFRQSLKQWYDFIVFWMDTYEPTSRLIVTYEGLVDPEWGAEAATNIAAFLAQNQNVHPVAAESIPCVWRSVVKYHEDPRFVEAALQAMEQQPQVETQLEQQPEFQMEQPQPESQMEPQPEQYQPEPPQLRRRLQEPSEMMPQEYPMPEEQVEQQEFTTEQPYEEVPQQPAAPQGYSQTFFNPSSLRSGPEEKPYTAVQLGMMIDQMQILKTRYQNDQALANVLDAYIRDLMRTPVAPVTAQVPLEGEEEEVQAPMEGEEVQLPMEGEEVQ
;
A
#
# COMPACT_ATOMS: atom_id res chain seq x y z
N MET A 1 51.22 16.99 -0.90
CA MET A 1 51.27 17.86 0.29
C MET A 1 51.18 19.32 -0.16
N SER A 2 49.98 19.90 -0.17
CA SER A 2 49.77 21.32 -0.49
C SER A 2 48.75 21.86 0.51
N LYS A 3 49.19 22.81 1.34
CA LYS A 3 48.39 23.43 2.41
C LYS A 3 47.76 24.70 1.84
N SER A 4 46.43 24.72 1.73
CA SER A 4 45.67 25.94 1.41
C SER A 4 45.31 26.68 2.70
N ASN A 5 45.81 27.92 2.80
CA ASN A 5 45.55 28.88 3.87
C ASN A 5 44.13 29.46 3.78
N THR A 6 43.32 29.29 4.82
CA THR A 6 42.03 29.97 4.98
C THR A 6 42.24 31.25 5.79
N LYS A 7 42.08 32.42 5.14
CA LYS A 7 42.06 33.74 5.79
C LYS A 7 40.70 33.97 6.45
N MET A 8 40.72 34.09 7.78
CA MET A 8 39.59 34.46 8.62
C MET A 8 39.39 35.98 8.57
N GLN A 9 38.30 36.46 7.94
CA GLN A 9 37.90 37.86 7.98
C GLN A 9 37.03 38.11 9.22
N ARG A 10 37.53 38.96 10.14
CA ARG A 10 36.77 39.51 11.26
C ARG A 10 35.93 40.68 10.75
N VAL A 11 34.61 40.53 10.75
CA VAL A 11 33.67 41.64 10.58
C VAL A 11 33.41 42.26 11.96
N ARG A 12 33.70 43.55 12.10
CA ARG A 12 33.38 44.37 13.28
C ARG A 12 31.92 44.83 13.18
N PHE A 13 31.08 44.41 14.11
CA PHE A 13 29.77 45.04 14.32
C PHE A 13 29.95 46.30 15.15
N GLY A 14 29.65 47.45 14.54
CA GLY A 14 29.56 48.73 15.22
C GLY A 14 28.25 48.83 16.00
N ALA A 15 28.35 49.14 17.28
CA ALA A 15 27.23 49.53 18.12
C ALA A 15 26.81 50.96 17.76
N ALA A 16 25.57 51.12 17.27
CA ALA A 16 24.92 52.42 17.18
C ALA A 16 23.78 52.46 18.22
N LEU A 17 24.02 53.19 19.31
CA LEU A 17 22.99 53.62 20.24
C LEU A 17 22.06 54.61 19.51
N GLY A 18 20.87 54.15 19.16
CA GLY A 18 19.76 55.00 18.72
C GLY A 18 18.78 55.20 19.86
N ILE A 19 18.87 56.35 20.53
CA ILE A 19 17.85 56.86 21.45
C ILE A 19 16.66 57.32 20.60
N GLY A 20 15.57 56.56 20.62
CA GLY A 20 14.38 56.80 19.82
C GLY A 20 13.09 56.72 20.64
N MET A 21 12.73 57.86 21.23
CA MET A 21 11.37 58.37 21.47
C MET A 21 10.21 57.35 21.55
N MET A 22 9.80 57.00 22.77
CA MET A 22 8.52 56.34 23.04
C MET A 22 7.36 57.29 22.73
N MET A 23 6.71 57.10 21.58
CA MET A 23 5.35 57.60 21.34
C MET A 23 4.38 56.56 21.90
N ALA A 24 3.77 56.86 23.04
CA ALA A 24 2.66 56.08 23.59
C ALA A 24 1.42 56.26 22.69
N VAL A 25 1.32 55.46 21.63
CA VAL A 25 0.08 55.30 20.87
C VAL A 25 -0.82 54.38 21.71
N SER A 26 -1.80 54.99 22.38
CA SER A 26 -2.89 54.24 23.02
C SER A 26 -3.77 53.65 21.91
N ILE A 27 -3.40 52.46 21.44
CA ILE A 27 -4.27 51.63 20.62
C ILE A 27 -5.37 51.14 21.54
N LEU A 28 -6.58 51.66 21.35
CA LEU A 28 -7.79 51.08 21.91
C LEU A 28 -7.90 49.65 21.36
N GLU A 29 -7.50 48.67 22.17
CA GLU A 29 -7.77 47.25 21.94
C GLU A 29 -9.29 47.07 21.92
N VAL A 30 -9.90 47.16 20.74
CA VAL A 30 -11.23 46.62 20.52
C VAL A 30 -11.08 45.11 20.62
N PRO A 31 -11.66 44.43 21.63
CA PRO A 31 -11.63 42.99 21.69
C PRO A 31 -12.33 42.49 20.43
N SER A 32 -11.57 41.85 19.54
CA SER A 32 -12.10 41.21 18.33
C SER A 32 -13.09 40.13 18.76
N MET A 33 -14.36 40.51 18.85
CA MET A 33 -15.45 39.63 19.24
C MET A 33 -15.69 38.55 18.16
N MET A 34 -15.22 38.78 16.93
CA MET A 34 -15.26 37.79 15.84
C MET A 34 -14.18 36.70 15.96
N SER A 35 -13.15 36.87 16.79
CA SER A 35 -12.12 35.83 17.01
C SER A 35 -12.63 34.67 17.88
N ARG A 36 -13.61 34.91 18.77
CA ARG A 36 -14.14 33.87 19.66
C ARG A 36 -15.18 32.95 19.01
N GLU A 37 -15.85 33.40 17.94
CA GLU A 37 -16.80 32.56 17.20
C GLU A 37 -16.10 31.66 16.16
N MET A 38 -15.03 32.12 15.52
CA MET A 38 -14.19 31.28 14.64
C MET A 38 -13.39 30.20 15.39
N GLN A 39 -13.31 30.28 16.72
CA GLN A 39 -12.58 29.31 17.56
C GLN A 39 -13.48 28.34 18.33
N ARG A 40 -14.76 28.20 17.96
CA ARG A 40 -15.47 26.94 18.25
C ARG A 40 -15.03 25.87 17.27
N HIS A 41 -13.73 25.63 17.19
CA HIS A 41 -13.22 24.41 16.58
C HIS A 41 -13.88 23.28 17.35
N ARG A 42 -14.67 22.48 16.63
CA ARG A 42 -15.27 21.27 17.17
C ARG A 42 -14.15 20.50 17.87
N GLN A 43 -14.33 20.20 19.16
CA GLN A 43 -13.42 19.29 19.84
C GLN A 43 -13.56 17.93 19.17
N MET A 44 -12.56 17.59 18.35
CA MET A 44 -12.51 16.33 17.59
C MET A 44 -12.37 15.11 18.51
N TRP A 45 -11.97 15.36 19.75
CA TRP A 45 -11.82 14.37 20.79
C TRP A 45 -12.30 14.91 22.14
N VAL A 46 -12.76 14.02 23.01
CA VAL A 46 -13.13 14.33 24.39
C VAL A 46 -12.16 13.63 25.33
N ALA A 47 -11.44 14.39 26.17
CA ALA A 47 -10.61 13.82 27.23
C ALA A 47 -11.48 13.05 28.22
N LEU A 48 -11.14 11.80 28.48
CA LEU A 48 -11.83 10.97 29.47
C LEU A 48 -11.10 11.05 30.81
N GLU A 49 -11.84 10.91 31.91
CA GLU A 49 -11.29 10.99 33.28
C GLU A 49 -10.18 9.96 33.55
N ASN A 50 -10.17 8.85 32.81
CA ASN A 50 -9.15 7.80 32.90
C ASN A 50 -7.88 8.10 32.06
N GLY A 51 -7.75 9.30 31.50
CA GLY A 51 -6.65 9.65 30.59
C GLY A 51 -6.79 9.10 29.18
N GLY A 52 -7.94 8.51 28.84
CA GLY A 52 -8.31 8.16 27.48
C GLY A 52 -8.85 9.36 26.70
N CYS A 53 -9.20 9.12 25.44
CA CYS A 53 -9.90 10.08 24.60
C CYS A 53 -10.98 9.35 23.81
N ASP A 54 -12.07 10.06 23.56
CA ASP A 54 -13.14 9.60 22.69
C ASP A 54 -13.04 10.33 21.36
N VAL A 55 -12.85 9.58 20.26
CA VAL A 55 -12.70 10.14 18.91
C VAL A 55 -14.09 10.36 18.34
N THR A 56 -14.39 11.60 17.97
CA THR A 56 -15.69 11.92 17.35
C THR A 56 -15.70 11.55 15.86
N PRO A 57 -16.84 11.15 15.29
CA PRO A 57 -16.94 10.91 13.84
C PRO A 57 -16.54 12.16 13.03
N PRO A 58 -15.89 12.00 11.87
CA PRO A 58 -15.57 13.14 11.00
C PRO A 58 -16.85 13.84 10.52
N VAL A 59 -16.74 15.13 10.22
CA VAL A 59 -17.81 15.94 9.62
C VAL A 59 -17.20 16.67 8.42
N PRO A 60 -17.93 16.79 7.29
CA PRO A 60 -17.45 17.54 6.14
C PRO A 60 -16.93 18.92 6.53
N ALA A 61 -15.83 19.35 5.90
CA ALA A 61 -15.24 20.64 6.19
C ALA A 61 -16.19 21.80 5.83
N ASP A 62 -16.31 22.80 6.70
CA ASP A 62 -17.13 24.00 6.44
C ASP A 62 -16.61 24.83 5.27
N VAL A 63 -15.32 24.67 4.95
CA VAL A 63 -14.62 25.32 3.84
C VAL A 63 -13.95 24.23 3.01
N PRO A 64 -14.02 24.29 1.66
CA PRO A 64 -13.37 23.31 0.81
C PRO A 64 -11.90 23.11 1.19
N VAL A 65 -11.51 21.84 1.33
CA VAL A 65 -10.12 21.41 1.53
C VAL A 65 -9.58 20.81 0.25
N LYS A 66 -8.30 21.02 -0.02
CA LYS A 66 -7.63 20.33 -1.12
C LYS A 66 -7.20 18.96 -0.66
N ALA A 67 -7.83 17.92 -1.20
CA ALA A 67 -7.53 16.54 -0.87
C ALA A 67 -6.06 16.18 -1.20
N ILE A 68 -5.56 15.17 -0.51
CA ILE A 68 -4.30 14.47 -0.83
C ILE A 68 -4.60 13.01 -1.13
N PHE A 69 -3.68 12.28 -1.74
CA PHE A 69 -3.82 10.82 -1.81
C PHE A 69 -3.39 10.15 -0.51
N ALA A 70 -4.15 9.13 -0.09
CA ALA A 70 -3.78 8.14 0.91
C ALA A 70 -3.52 6.80 0.19
N ALA A 71 -2.35 6.72 -0.46
CA ALA A 71 -1.97 5.63 -1.34
C ALA A 71 -1.39 4.44 -0.57
N ASN A 72 -1.81 3.23 -0.92
CA ASN A 72 -1.30 2.02 -0.30
C ASN A 72 -1.52 0.77 -1.19
N TYR A 73 -0.56 -0.15 -1.21
CA TYR A 73 -0.76 -1.45 -1.84
C TYR A 73 -1.82 -2.25 -1.06
N PRO A 74 -2.72 -3.00 -1.72
CA PRO A 74 -3.72 -3.82 -1.04
C PRO A 74 -3.14 -4.70 0.07
N GLY A 75 -3.84 -4.81 1.20
CA GLY A 75 -3.35 -5.54 2.37
C GLY A 75 -2.35 -4.77 3.24
N SER A 76 -2.07 -3.48 2.95
CA SER A 76 -1.12 -2.66 3.73
C SER A 76 -1.74 -1.87 4.90
N GLY A 77 -3.02 -2.07 5.22
CA GLY A 77 -3.67 -1.40 6.37
C GLY A 77 -4.43 -0.12 6.01
N THR A 78 -5.07 -0.09 4.84
CA THR A 78 -5.81 1.05 4.30
C THR A 78 -6.83 1.63 5.26
N LYS A 79 -7.70 0.77 5.83
CA LYS A 79 -8.77 1.18 6.74
C LYS A 79 -8.21 1.83 8.02
N MET A 80 -7.06 1.34 8.49
CA MET A 80 -6.38 1.92 9.65
C MET A 80 -5.89 3.34 9.35
N LEU A 81 -5.23 3.55 8.21
CA LEU A 81 -4.74 4.87 7.82
C LEU A 81 -5.90 5.85 7.60
N TRP A 82 -6.94 5.41 6.92
CA TRP A 82 -8.16 6.19 6.69
C TRP A 82 -8.74 6.67 8.03
N ASN A 83 -9.08 5.74 8.93
CA ASN A 83 -9.64 6.07 10.24
C ASN A 83 -8.71 7.02 11.04
N LEU A 84 -7.39 6.85 10.91
CA LEU A 84 -6.42 7.69 11.59
C LEU A 84 -6.43 9.12 11.02
N ILE A 85 -6.47 9.29 9.70
CA ILE A 85 -6.55 10.61 9.05
C ILE A 85 -7.83 11.35 9.49
N GLU A 86 -8.97 10.65 9.49
CA GLU A 86 -10.24 11.23 9.94
C GLU A 86 -10.20 11.62 11.41
N ALA A 87 -9.66 10.76 12.27
CA ALA A 87 -9.55 11.04 13.68
C ALA A 87 -8.58 12.20 13.99
N LEU A 88 -7.50 12.33 13.20
CA LEU A 88 -6.52 13.39 13.34
C LEU A 88 -7.05 14.74 12.84
N THR A 89 -7.97 14.77 11.87
CA THR A 89 -8.39 16.01 11.20
C THR A 89 -9.85 16.40 11.45
N GLY A 90 -10.68 15.47 11.90
CA GLY A 90 -12.12 15.63 12.03
C GLY A 90 -12.86 15.76 10.69
N ILE A 91 -12.16 15.59 9.56
CA ILE A 91 -12.69 15.74 8.20
C ILE A 91 -12.75 14.35 7.56
N PRO A 92 -13.82 14.01 6.82
CA PRO A 92 -13.95 12.71 6.21
C PRO A 92 -12.90 12.50 5.13
N THR A 93 -12.69 11.23 4.82
CA THR A 93 -11.86 10.76 3.72
C THR A 93 -12.76 10.10 2.69
N ALA A 94 -12.36 10.13 1.43
CA ALA A 94 -13.10 9.53 0.32
C ALA A 94 -12.36 8.30 -0.21
N ASP A 95 -13.06 7.43 -0.94
CA ASP A 95 -12.43 6.39 -1.75
C ASP A 95 -12.30 6.80 -3.22
N GLU A 96 -11.56 6.01 -3.99
CA GLU A 96 -11.29 6.26 -5.41
C GLU A 96 -12.53 6.12 -6.33
N TRP A 97 -13.66 5.62 -5.80
CA TRP A 97 -14.89 5.35 -6.54
C TRP A 97 -16.02 6.34 -6.21
N GLU A 98 -15.95 7.01 -5.06
CA GLU A 98 -16.96 7.94 -4.57
C GLU A 98 -16.84 9.33 -5.22
N TYR A 99 -17.69 9.64 -6.21
CA TYR A 99 -17.74 10.93 -6.91
C TYR A 99 -18.03 12.19 -6.04
N ASN A 100 -18.23 12.05 -4.74
CA ASN A 100 -18.67 13.15 -3.86
C ASN A 100 -17.53 14.09 -3.41
N TYR A 101 -16.35 14.00 -4.01
CA TYR A 101 -15.17 14.80 -3.64
C TYR A 101 -15.08 16.17 -4.32
N GLU A 102 -15.87 16.44 -5.36
CA GLU A 102 -15.74 17.69 -6.15
C GLU A 102 -16.03 18.95 -5.32
N ASP A 103 -16.74 18.82 -4.21
CA ASP A 103 -17.07 19.92 -3.31
C ASP A 103 -15.93 20.26 -2.31
N GLY A 104 -14.85 19.47 -2.31
CA GLY A 104 -13.74 19.62 -1.35
C GLY A 104 -14.12 19.22 0.08
N SER A 105 -15.07 18.31 0.25
CA SER A 105 -15.51 17.80 1.56
C SER A 105 -14.53 16.81 2.20
N ALA A 106 -13.64 16.18 1.42
CA ALA A 106 -12.72 15.14 1.88
C ALA A 106 -11.27 15.63 2.01
N VAL A 107 -10.61 15.25 3.11
CA VAL A 107 -9.20 15.62 3.37
C VAL A 107 -8.20 14.74 2.63
N ALA A 108 -8.56 13.49 2.35
CA ALA A 108 -7.75 12.57 1.56
C ALA A 108 -8.62 11.62 0.74
N ILE A 109 -8.05 11.12 -0.36
CA ILE A 109 -8.62 10.14 -1.28
C ILE A 109 -7.80 8.85 -1.14
N LYS A 110 -8.44 7.78 -0.68
CA LYS A 110 -7.86 6.43 -0.67
C LYS A 110 -7.67 5.97 -2.12
N THR A 111 -6.54 5.33 -2.40
CA THR A 111 -6.34 4.61 -3.67
C THR A 111 -5.34 3.48 -3.53
N HIS A 112 -5.57 2.42 -4.31
CA HIS A 112 -4.64 1.31 -4.52
C HIS A 112 -3.84 1.38 -5.82
N TYR A 113 -4.05 2.41 -6.64
CA TYR A 113 -3.39 2.55 -7.93
C TYR A 113 -1.86 2.48 -7.79
N PRO A 114 -1.12 1.81 -8.72
CA PRO A 114 -1.55 1.23 -9.99
C PRO A 114 -1.98 -0.24 -9.90
N HIS A 115 -2.35 -0.74 -8.72
CA HIS A 115 -2.97 -2.07 -8.62
C HIS A 115 -4.27 -2.11 -9.44
N GLU A 116 -4.60 -3.26 -10.03
CA GLU A 116 -5.78 -3.44 -10.91
C GLU A 116 -7.12 -3.12 -10.21
N SER A 117 -7.16 -3.27 -8.89
CA SER A 117 -8.33 -2.93 -8.07
C SER A 117 -8.42 -1.44 -7.71
N GLY A 118 -7.45 -0.63 -8.13
CA GLY A 118 -7.35 0.79 -7.81
C GLY A 118 -7.51 1.66 -9.04
N HIS A 119 -8.02 2.87 -8.84
CA HIS A 119 -8.22 3.86 -9.88
C HIS A 119 -7.63 5.22 -9.45
N LEU A 120 -7.27 6.04 -10.44
CA LEU A 120 -6.98 7.45 -10.24
C LEU A 120 -8.13 8.27 -10.81
N PRO A 121 -8.74 9.17 -10.04
CA PRO A 121 -9.79 10.02 -10.57
C PRO A 121 -9.26 10.94 -11.67
N GLU A 122 -10.15 11.46 -12.53
CA GLU A 122 -9.77 12.29 -13.68
C GLU A 122 -8.93 13.53 -13.32
N TYR A 123 -9.12 14.08 -12.11
CA TYR A 123 -8.37 15.22 -11.58
C TYR A 123 -7.15 14.81 -10.74
N ALA A 124 -6.67 13.57 -10.83
CA ALA A 124 -5.52 13.08 -10.05
C ALA A 124 -4.27 13.96 -10.20
N GLU A 125 -4.06 14.54 -11.38
CA GLU A 125 -2.95 15.48 -11.65
C GLU A 125 -3.03 16.76 -10.80
N GLU A 126 -4.21 17.12 -10.32
CA GLU A 126 -4.43 18.30 -9.47
C GLU A 126 -4.17 18.03 -7.99
N VAL A 127 -4.13 16.75 -7.59
CA VAL A 127 -3.90 16.32 -6.20
C VAL A 127 -2.42 16.51 -5.87
N PRO A 128 -2.05 17.48 -5.02
CA PRO A 128 -0.69 18.00 -4.97
C PRO A 128 0.26 17.15 -4.12
N ARG A 129 -0.28 16.25 -3.29
CA ARG A 129 0.49 15.54 -2.26
C ARG A 129 -0.06 14.15 -2.02
N ALA A 130 0.78 13.27 -1.48
CA ALA A 130 0.41 11.91 -1.16
C ALA A 130 1.02 11.43 0.17
N ILE A 131 0.23 10.74 0.98
CA ILE A 131 0.75 9.81 2.00
C ILE A 131 0.88 8.45 1.32
N VAL A 132 2.07 7.86 1.35
CA VAL A 132 2.36 6.54 0.78
C VAL A 132 2.60 5.57 1.94
N LEU A 133 1.62 4.71 2.20
CA LEU A 133 1.72 3.68 3.22
C LEU A 133 2.33 2.40 2.64
N LEU A 134 3.50 2.07 3.16
CA LEU A 134 4.25 0.87 2.82
C LEU A 134 4.05 -0.20 3.89
N ARG A 135 3.99 -1.45 3.47
CA ARG A 135 4.07 -2.62 4.35
C ARG A 135 5.03 -3.61 3.74
N ASN A 136 5.75 -4.38 4.56
CA ASN A 136 6.66 -5.40 4.06
C ASN A 136 5.89 -6.37 3.14
N PRO A 137 6.39 -6.66 1.92
CA PRO A 137 5.67 -7.49 0.94
C PRO A 137 5.33 -8.88 1.48
N LYS A 138 6.16 -9.41 2.40
CA LYS A 138 5.88 -10.66 3.13
C LYS A 138 4.51 -10.65 3.81
N TYR A 139 4.12 -9.53 4.41
CA TYR A 139 2.86 -9.38 5.12
C TYR A 139 1.75 -8.80 4.24
N ALA A 140 2.08 -7.90 3.32
CA ALA A 140 1.10 -7.24 2.45
C ALA A 140 0.44 -8.24 1.48
N ILE A 141 1.23 -9.05 0.78
CA ILE A 141 0.75 -10.05 -0.20
C ILE A 141 -0.09 -11.12 0.49
N ALA A 142 0.37 -11.65 1.63
CA ALA A 142 -0.40 -12.58 2.44
C ALA A 142 -1.75 -11.99 2.91
N SER A 143 -1.76 -10.71 3.27
CA SER A 143 -2.97 -10.01 3.69
C SER A 143 -3.95 -9.76 2.54
N LEU A 144 -3.45 -9.50 1.33
CA LEU A 144 -4.23 -9.45 0.09
C LEU A 144 -4.88 -10.82 -0.19
N HIS A 145 -4.12 -11.91 -0.13
CA HIS A 145 -4.70 -13.24 -0.30
C HIS A 145 -5.80 -13.55 0.71
N ASN A 146 -5.64 -13.19 1.99
CA ASN A 146 -6.71 -13.36 2.97
C ASN A 146 -7.99 -12.61 2.57
N TYR A 147 -7.87 -11.41 2.00
CA TYR A 147 -9.03 -10.66 1.50
C TYR A 147 -9.70 -11.39 0.31
N ILE A 148 -8.91 -11.86 -0.65
CA ILE A 148 -9.41 -12.62 -1.81
C ILE A 148 -10.11 -13.90 -1.33
N PHE A 149 -9.53 -14.61 -0.38
CA PHE A 149 -10.11 -15.81 0.21
C PHE A 149 -11.44 -15.52 0.91
N GLU A 150 -11.50 -14.47 1.74
CA GLU A 150 -12.73 -14.05 2.40
C GLU A 150 -13.83 -13.74 1.38
N PHE A 151 -13.49 -12.99 0.33
CA PHE A 151 -14.40 -12.62 -0.74
C PHE A 151 -14.92 -13.84 -1.51
N ASN A 152 -14.03 -14.71 -1.99
CA ASN A 152 -14.39 -15.89 -2.80
C ASN A 152 -15.22 -16.92 -2.01
N ASN A 153 -15.14 -16.91 -0.68
CA ASN A 153 -15.87 -17.84 0.18
C ASN A 153 -17.07 -17.18 0.90
N ASN A 154 -17.47 -15.97 0.49
CA ASN A 154 -18.56 -15.20 1.11
C ASN A 154 -18.43 -15.05 2.64
N LEU A 155 -17.19 -14.92 3.13
CA LEU A 155 -16.90 -14.70 4.55
C LEU A 155 -16.98 -13.21 4.88
N PRO A 156 -17.29 -12.84 6.15
CA PRO A 156 -17.24 -11.45 6.55
C PRO A 156 -15.83 -10.86 6.32
N MET A 157 -15.75 -9.65 5.77
CA MET A 157 -14.46 -9.00 5.50
C MET A 157 -13.63 -8.86 6.78
N HIS A 158 -12.34 -9.20 6.71
CA HIS A 158 -11.39 -9.18 7.83
C HIS A 158 -11.73 -10.13 9.00
N SER A 159 -12.47 -11.20 8.77
CA SER A 159 -12.86 -12.20 9.78
C SER A 159 -11.96 -13.43 9.86
N THR A 160 -11.39 -13.88 8.74
CA THR A 160 -10.78 -15.21 8.65
C THR A 160 -9.48 -15.15 7.84
N ARG A 161 -8.39 -15.70 8.38
CA ARG A 161 -7.17 -15.92 7.59
C ARG A 161 -7.40 -17.17 6.76
N ALA A 162 -7.00 -17.12 5.50
CA ALA A 162 -7.06 -18.27 4.63
C ALA A 162 -6.31 -19.45 5.27
N PRO A 163 -6.79 -20.69 5.13
CA PRO A 163 -6.04 -21.88 5.50
C PRO A 163 -4.63 -21.93 4.87
N GLU A 164 -3.72 -22.70 5.46
CA GLU A 164 -2.34 -22.78 4.97
C GLU A 164 -2.26 -23.40 3.57
N ASP A 165 -3.02 -24.46 3.30
CA ASP A 165 -3.06 -25.14 2.00
C ASP A 165 -3.62 -24.24 0.88
N ALA A 166 -4.64 -23.43 1.19
CA ALA A 166 -5.17 -22.43 0.26
C ALA A 166 -4.12 -21.36 -0.05
N TRP A 167 -3.40 -20.90 0.98
CA TRP A 167 -2.29 -19.96 0.82
C TRP A 167 -1.16 -20.54 -0.03
N LEU A 168 -0.72 -21.77 0.24
CA LEU A 168 0.39 -22.39 -0.48
C LEU A 168 0.09 -22.48 -1.99
N ARG A 169 -1.10 -22.95 -2.36
CA ARG A 169 -1.56 -23.01 -3.75
C ARG A 169 -1.57 -21.64 -4.41
N TRP A 170 -2.30 -20.70 -3.82
CA TRP A 170 -2.42 -19.34 -4.37
C TRP A 170 -1.06 -18.65 -4.49
N ARG A 171 -0.20 -18.77 -3.47
CA ARG A 171 1.15 -18.19 -3.47
C ARG A 171 1.96 -18.70 -4.65
N ASP A 172 1.99 -20.01 -4.86
CA ASP A 172 2.85 -20.59 -5.89
C ASP A 172 2.43 -20.18 -7.31
N GLU A 173 1.14 -19.92 -7.51
CA GLU A 173 0.59 -19.43 -8.78
C GLU A 173 0.73 -17.90 -8.96
N ASN A 174 0.50 -17.11 -7.91
CA ASN A 174 0.26 -15.66 -8.03
C ASN A 174 1.39 -14.79 -7.48
N PHE A 175 2.39 -15.38 -6.83
CA PHE A 175 3.41 -14.63 -6.09
C PHE A 175 4.18 -13.63 -6.96
N ARG A 176 4.62 -14.04 -8.16
CA ARG A 176 5.44 -13.19 -9.04
C ARG A 176 4.67 -11.94 -9.48
N GLN A 177 3.41 -12.11 -9.90
CA GLN A 177 2.55 -11.00 -10.29
C GLN A 177 2.27 -10.07 -9.11
N SER A 178 1.92 -10.63 -7.95
CA SER A 178 1.65 -9.84 -6.73
C SER A 178 2.88 -9.04 -6.28
N LEU A 179 4.07 -9.65 -6.32
CA LEU A 179 5.32 -8.97 -5.99
C LEU A 179 5.64 -7.85 -7.00
N LYS A 180 5.39 -8.10 -8.30
CA LYS A 180 5.55 -7.07 -9.34
C LYS A 180 4.61 -5.89 -9.10
N GLN A 181 3.33 -6.14 -8.81
CA GLN A 181 2.36 -5.08 -8.51
C GLN A 181 2.77 -4.27 -7.26
N TRP A 182 3.33 -4.92 -6.23
CA TRP A 182 3.87 -4.24 -5.05
C TRP A 182 5.06 -3.34 -5.42
N TYR A 183 5.95 -3.82 -6.28
CA TYR A 183 7.07 -3.03 -6.81
C TYR A 183 6.59 -1.84 -7.64
N ASP A 184 5.68 -2.08 -8.60
CA ASP A 184 5.12 -1.05 -9.49
C ASP A 184 4.39 0.03 -8.69
N PHE A 185 3.70 -0.36 -7.61
CA PHE A 185 3.10 0.59 -6.67
C PHE A 185 4.12 1.56 -6.09
N ILE A 186 5.23 1.06 -5.55
CA ILE A 186 6.28 1.93 -5.01
C ILE A 186 6.84 2.82 -6.11
N VAL A 187 7.18 2.25 -7.27
CA VAL A 187 7.74 3.03 -8.38
C VAL A 187 6.81 4.17 -8.79
N PHE A 188 5.53 3.90 -8.98
CA PHE A 188 4.55 4.90 -9.39
C PHE A 188 4.50 6.08 -8.43
N TRP A 189 4.29 5.84 -7.13
CA TRP A 189 4.15 6.93 -6.15
C TRP A 189 5.46 7.67 -5.90
N MET A 190 6.59 6.98 -6.03
CA MET A 190 7.91 7.58 -5.89
C MET A 190 8.35 8.39 -7.13
N ASP A 191 7.84 8.08 -8.31
CA ASP A 191 8.09 8.86 -9.52
C ASP A 191 7.09 10.02 -9.68
N THR A 192 5.88 9.87 -9.15
CA THR A 192 4.80 10.87 -9.30
C THR A 192 4.96 12.08 -8.38
N TYR A 193 5.36 11.86 -7.12
CA TYR A 193 5.43 12.93 -6.12
C TYR A 193 6.86 13.17 -5.66
N GLU A 194 7.34 14.41 -5.70
CA GLU A 194 8.64 14.78 -5.13
C GLU A 194 8.74 14.46 -3.62
N PRO A 195 9.94 14.22 -3.05
CA PRO A 195 10.13 13.92 -1.63
C PRO A 195 9.46 14.90 -0.66
N THR A 196 9.35 16.18 -1.03
CA THR A 196 8.70 17.22 -0.20
C THR A 196 7.18 17.21 -0.29
N SER A 197 6.62 16.61 -1.33
CA SER A 197 5.18 16.50 -1.59
C SER A 197 4.63 15.11 -1.25
N ARG A 198 5.45 14.22 -0.70
CA ARG A 198 5.05 12.91 -0.21
C ARG A 198 5.45 12.69 1.24
N LEU A 199 4.67 11.89 1.95
CA LEU A 199 5.05 11.33 3.24
C LEU A 199 5.06 9.81 3.14
N ILE A 200 6.22 9.19 3.36
CA ILE A 200 6.32 7.73 3.47
C ILE A 200 6.00 7.34 4.91
N VAL A 201 5.04 6.44 5.06
CA VAL A 201 4.66 5.85 6.34
C VAL A 201 4.75 4.34 6.23
N THR A 202 5.19 3.65 7.29
CA THR A 202 5.16 2.18 7.32
C THR A 202 4.02 1.68 8.19
N TYR A 203 3.37 0.59 7.78
CA TYR A 203 2.36 -0.09 8.58
C TYR A 203 2.96 -0.52 9.93
N GLU A 204 4.16 -1.12 9.88
CA GLU A 204 4.90 -1.59 11.03
C GLU A 204 5.21 -0.44 12.00
N GLY A 205 5.61 0.73 11.49
CA GLY A 205 5.84 1.91 12.32
C GLY A 205 4.56 2.48 12.93
N LEU A 206 3.42 2.42 12.21
CA LEU A 206 2.14 2.88 12.73
C LEU A 206 1.61 1.99 13.85
N VAL A 207 1.75 0.67 13.76
CA VAL A 207 1.26 -0.26 14.79
C VAL A 207 2.24 -0.47 15.94
N ASP A 208 3.44 0.10 15.85
CA ASP A 208 4.47 -0.02 16.87
C ASP A 208 4.06 0.71 18.17
N PRO A 209 4.18 0.07 19.35
CA PRO A 209 3.79 0.68 20.62
C PRO A 209 4.66 1.85 21.07
N GLU A 210 5.91 1.93 20.62
CA GLU A 210 6.88 2.98 20.97
C GLU A 210 6.83 4.12 19.94
N TRP A 211 6.78 3.79 18.65
CA TRP A 211 6.95 4.75 17.55
C TRP A 211 5.63 5.17 16.87
N GLY A 212 4.52 4.45 17.09
CA GLY A 212 3.27 4.70 16.37
C GLY A 212 2.66 6.08 16.61
N ALA A 213 2.76 6.61 17.83
CA ALA A 213 2.32 7.98 18.14
C ALA A 213 3.17 9.04 17.42
N GLU A 214 4.48 8.80 17.24
CA GLU A 214 5.36 9.69 16.47
C GLU A 214 5.01 9.62 14.97
N ALA A 215 4.76 8.42 14.43
CA ALA A 215 4.29 8.25 13.06
C ALA A 215 2.96 9.00 12.81
N ALA A 216 2.00 8.91 13.74
CA ALA A 216 0.77 9.68 13.69
C ALA A 216 1.02 11.20 13.78
N THR A 217 2.01 11.62 14.56
CA THR A 217 2.43 13.03 14.65
C THR A 217 2.96 13.55 13.31
N ASN A 218 3.76 12.74 12.61
CA ASN A 218 4.26 13.08 11.28
C ASN A 218 3.13 13.17 10.24
N ILE A 219 2.13 12.27 10.31
CA ILE A 219 0.92 12.35 9.48
C ILE A 219 0.17 13.67 9.74
N ALA A 220 -0.09 14.00 11.01
CA ALA A 220 -0.78 15.23 11.37
C ALA A 220 -0.02 16.47 10.88
N ALA A 221 1.30 16.52 11.10
CA ALA A 221 2.14 17.63 10.63
C ALA A 221 2.13 17.76 9.09
N PHE A 222 2.08 16.65 8.35
CA PHE A 222 1.96 16.67 6.90
C PHE A 222 0.58 17.16 6.45
N LEU A 223 -0.50 16.69 7.08
CA LEU A 223 -1.88 17.12 6.80
C LEU A 223 -2.06 18.62 7.07
N ALA A 224 -1.47 19.16 8.14
CA ALA A 224 -1.54 20.57 8.52
C ALA A 224 -0.98 21.55 7.48
N GLN A 225 -0.19 21.08 6.51
CA GLN A 225 0.32 21.94 5.44
C GLN A 225 -0.75 22.19 4.34
N ASN A 226 -1.87 21.46 4.36
CA ASN A 226 -3.02 21.78 3.52
C ASN A 226 -3.78 22.98 4.08
N GLN A 227 -4.21 23.85 3.18
CA GLN A 227 -5.10 24.94 3.54
C GLN A 227 -6.41 24.39 4.13
N ASN A 228 -6.87 25.04 5.20
CA ASN A 228 -8.12 24.72 5.92
C ASN A 228 -8.14 23.36 6.64
N VAL A 229 -7.00 22.66 6.72
CA VAL A 229 -6.87 21.43 7.53
C VAL A 229 -6.20 21.78 8.85
N HIS A 230 -6.89 21.53 9.95
CA HIS A 230 -6.42 21.79 11.31
C HIS A 230 -6.44 20.51 12.12
N PRO A 231 -5.33 19.74 12.12
CA PRO A 231 -5.27 18.51 12.89
C PRO A 231 -5.43 18.75 14.40
N VAL A 232 -5.73 17.69 15.14
CA VAL A 232 -5.78 17.68 16.60
C VAL A 232 -4.48 18.23 17.19
N ALA A 233 -4.58 18.82 18.38
CA ALA A 233 -3.43 19.36 19.08
C ALA A 233 -2.37 18.25 19.32
N ALA A 234 -1.08 18.61 19.24
CA ALA A 234 0.02 17.65 19.25
C ALA A 234 0.01 16.76 20.51
N GLU A 235 -0.35 17.33 21.66
CA GLU A 235 -0.50 16.63 22.93
C GLU A 235 -1.61 15.56 22.94
N SER A 236 -2.56 15.65 22.00
CA SER A 236 -3.70 14.73 21.88
C SER A 236 -3.42 13.56 20.93
N ILE A 237 -2.41 13.70 20.05
CA ILE A 237 -2.10 12.71 19.01
C ILE A 237 -1.81 11.32 19.58
N PRO A 238 -1.01 11.13 20.65
CA PRO A 238 -0.77 9.80 21.20
C PRO A 238 -2.06 9.09 21.64
N CYS A 239 -3.01 9.86 22.18
CA CYS A 239 -4.29 9.30 22.59
C CYS A 239 -5.16 8.93 21.39
N VAL A 240 -5.28 9.82 20.40
CA VAL A 240 -6.05 9.58 19.17
C VAL A 240 -5.50 8.36 18.44
N TRP A 241 -4.18 8.30 18.28
CA TRP A 241 -3.49 7.14 17.69
C TRP A 241 -3.81 5.85 18.44
N ARG A 242 -3.69 5.82 19.77
CA ARG A 242 -4.02 4.62 20.56
C ARG A 242 -5.48 4.21 20.37
N SER A 243 -6.40 5.16 20.34
CA SER A 243 -7.84 4.89 20.20
C SER A 243 -8.19 4.31 18.82
N VAL A 244 -7.46 4.70 17.77
CA VAL A 244 -7.71 4.21 16.40
C VAL A 244 -6.91 2.95 16.10
N VAL A 245 -5.60 2.96 16.33
CA VAL A 245 -4.68 1.90 15.91
C VAL A 245 -4.60 0.77 16.93
N LYS A 246 -4.70 1.10 18.21
CA LYS A 246 -4.60 0.16 19.34
C LYS A 246 -5.94 -0.07 20.03
N TYR A 247 -7.05 0.13 19.32
CA TYR A 247 -8.40 -0.07 19.85
C TYR A 247 -8.60 -1.45 20.50
N HIS A 248 -7.97 -2.51 19.98
CA HIS A 248 -8.03 -3.87 20.55
C HIS A 248 -7.33 -4.01 21.91
N GLU A 249 -6.52 -3.05 22.33
CA GLU A 249 -5.91 -3.00 23.65
C GLU A 249 -6.84 -2.31 24.68
N ASP A 250 -7.88 -1.58 24.24
CA ASP A 250 -8.85 -0.95 25.13
C ASP A 250 -9.94 -1.96 25.53
N PRO A 251 -10.10 -2.26 26.84
CA PRO A 251 -11.10 -3.21 27.31
C PRO A 251 -12.52 -2.89 26.84
N ARG A 252 -12.86 -1.60 26.64
CA ARG A 252 -14.19 -1.18 26.20
C ARG A 252 -14.52 -1.71 24.80
N PHE A 253 -13.56 -1.65 23.89
CA PHE A 253 -13.74 -2.15 22.52
C PHE A 253 -13.70 -3.68 22.48
N VAL A 254 -12.85 -4.31 23.29
CA VAL A 254 -12.82 -5.78 23.41
C VAL A 254 -14.15 -6.30 23.95
N GLU A 255 -14.69 -5.70 25.00
CA GLU A 255 -15.98 -6.08 25.58
C GLU A 255 -17.13 -5.87 24.60
N ALA A 256 -17.16 -4.74 23.88
CA ALA A 256 -18.16 -4.49 22.84
C ALA A 256 -18.05 -5.49 21.67
N ALA A 257 -16.83 -5.84 21.24
CA ALA A 257 -16.60 -6.83 20.20
C ALA A 257 -17.04 -8.24 20.64
N LEU A 258 -16.74 -8.63 21.88
CA LEU A 258 -17.19 -9.91 22.45
C LEU A 258 -18.71 -9.97 22.53
N GLN A 259 -19.38 -8.90 22.99
CA GLN A 259 -20.84 -8.83 23.01
C GLN A 259 -21.44 -8.89 21.60
N ALA A 260 -20.82 -8.24 20.62
CA ALA A 260 -21.27 -8.31 19.22
C ALA A 260 -21.12 -9.73 18.64
N MET A 261 -20.04 -10.43 18.97
CA MET A 261 -19.83 -11.83 18.57
C MET A 261 -20.82 -12.79 19.23
N GLU A 262 -21.14 -12.61 20.52
CA GLU A 262 -22.17 -13.42 21.20
C GLU A 262 -23.57 -13.23 20.60
N GLN A 263 -23.85 -12.07 20.00
CA GLN A 263 -25.14 -11.76 19.37
C GLN A 263 -25.24 -12.23 17.92
N GLN A 264 -24.13 -12.62 17.28
CA GLN A 264 -24.19 -13.18 15.92
C GLN A 264 -24.76 -14.60 15.99
N PRO A 265 -25.83 -14.92 15.21
CA PRO A 265 -26.36 -16.27 15.16
C PRO A 265 -25.23 -17.23 14.73
N GLN A 266 -25.06 -18.34 15.46
CA GLN A 266 -23.97 -19.29 15.21
C GLN A 266 -24.06 -19.85 13.78
N VAL A 267 -23.28 -19.29 12.86
CA VAL A 267 -23.08 -19.79 11.48
C VAL A 267 -22.11 -20.99 11.46
N GLU A 268 -21.51 -21.31 12.61
CA GLU A 268 -20.46 -22.32 12.78
C GLU A 268 -20.86 -23.74 12.33
N THR A 269 -22.16 -24.02 12.14
CA THR A 269 -22.64 -25.31 11.62
C THR A 269 -22.58 -25.46 10.09
N GLN A 270 -22.29 -24.41 9.30
CA GLN A 270 -22.30 -24.50 7.84
C GLN A 270 -20.95 -24.89 7.20
N LEU A 271 -19.81 -24.64 7.86
CA LEU A 271 -18.50 -24.97 7.30
C LEU A 271 -18.13 -26.46 7.43
N GLU A 272 -18.60 -27.14 8.49
CA GLU A 272 -18.38 -28.59 8.67
C GLU A 272 -19.27 -29.48 7.78
N GLN A 273 -20.28 -28.91 7.12
CA GLN A 273 -21.20 -29.64 6.24
C GLN A 273 -21.04 -29.29 4.76
N GLN A 274 -20.07 -28.46 4.38
CA GLN A 274 -19.73 -28.36 2.98
C GLN A 274 -19.12 -29.70 2.56
N PRO A 275 -19.75 -30.44 1.62
CA PRO A 275 -19.11 -31.64 1.07
C PRO A 275 -17.74 -31.22 0.53
N GLU A 276 -16.71 -32.04 0.76
CA GLU A 276 -15.41 -31.90 0.09
C GLU A 276 -15.67 -31.52 -1.36
N PHE A 277 -15.39 -30.27 -1.70
CA PHE A 277 -15.61 -29.78 -3.05
C PHE A 277 -14.57 -30.49 -3.90
N GLN A 278 -14.99 -31.60 -4.52
CA GLN A 278 -14.23 -32.20 -5.60
C GLN A 278 -14.20 -31.12 -6.68
N MET A 279 -13.05 -30.45 -6.81
CA MET A 279 -12.74 -29.68 -8.01
C MET A 279 -12.80 -30.68 -9.16
N GLU A 280 -13.93 -30.73 -9.87
CA GLU A 280 -13.99 -31.36 -11.18
C GLU A 280 -12.92 -30.69 -12.04
N GLN A 281 -11.98 -31.50 -12.52
CA GLN A 281 -11.03 -31.08 -13.54
C GLN A 281 -11.80 -30.50 -14.72
N PRO A 282 -11.39 -29.34 -15.27
CA PRO A 282 -12.04 -28.78 -16.45
C PRO A 282 -12.01 -29.82 -17.58
N GLN A 283 -13.18 -30.12 -18.14
CA GLN A 283 -13.25 -30.94 -19.35
C GLN A 283 -12.57 -30.21 -20.50
N PRO A 284 -11.86 -30.92 -21.39
CA PRO A 284 -11.18 -30.29 -22.53
C PRO A 284 -12.21 -29.67 -23.47
N GLU A 285 -12.15 -28.35 -23.61
CA GLU A 285 -12.97 -27.61 -24.57
C GLU A 285 -12.64 -28.04 -26.00
N SER A 286 -13.71 -28.35 -26.74
CA SER A 286 -13.64 -28.68 -28.15
C SER A 286 -13.31 -27.43 -28.98
N GLN A 287 -12.34 -27.60 -29.87
CA GLN A 287 -11.84 -26.62 -30.83
C GLN A 287 -12.97 -25.89 -31.57
N MET A 288 -13.09 -24.57 -31.37
CA MET A 288 -13.79 -23.68 -32.30
C MET A 288 -12.76 -22.94 -33.17
N GLU A 289 -13.01 -23.00 -34.47
CA GLU A 289 -12.21 -22.41 -35.54
C GLU A 289 -12.49 -20.90 -35.64
N PRO A 290 -11.46 -20.02 -35.74
CA PRO A 290 -11.67 -18.58 -35.69
C PRO A 290 -12.22 -18.02 -37.02
N GLN A 291 -13.19 -17.12 -36.92
CA GLN A 291 -13.62 -16.29 -38.05
C GLN A 291 -12.76 -15.01 -38.17
N PRO A 292 -12.53 -14.50 -39.40
CA PRO A 292 -11.68 -13.34 -39.61
C PRO A 292 -12.41 -12.03 -39.28
N GLU A 293 -11.84 -11.27 -38.35
CA GLU A 293 -12.34 -9.96 -37.94
C GLU A 293 -11.85 -8.83 -38.87
N GLN A 294 -12.76 -7.91 -39.19
CA GLN A 294 -12.51 -6.76 -40.06
C GLN A 294 -11.93 -5.58 -39.27
N TYR A 295 -10.74 -5.14 -39.69
CA TYR A 295 -10.02 -3.99 -39.16
C TYR A 295 -10.78 -2.66 -39.35
N GLN A 296 -11.03 -1.92 -38.27
CA GLN A 296 -11.37 -0.49 -38.31
C GLN A 296 -10.19 0.33 -37.72
N PRO A 297 -9.79 1.45 -38.35
CA PRO A 297 -8.69 2.26 -37.86
C PRO A 297 -9.09 3.16 -36.68
N GLU A 298 -8.26 3.17 -35.64
CA GLU A 298 -8.39 4.04 -34.46
C GLU A 298 -8.17 5.54 -34.77
N PRO A 299 -8.78 6.45 -33.98
CA PRO A 299 -8.55 7.90 -34.06
C PRO A 299 -7.23 8.32 -33.36
N PRO A 300 -6.70 9.53 -33.69
CA PRO A 300 -5.31 9.87 -33.41
C PRO A 300 -5.02 10.16 -31.93
N GLN A 301 -4.07 9.40 -31.40
CA GLN A 301 -3.43 9.57 -30.10
C GLN A 301 -2.78 10.96 -29.95
N LEU A 302 -3.12 11.64 -28.85
CA LEU A 302 -2.65 12.96 -28.48
C LEU A 302 -1.19 12.88 -27.99
N ARG A 303 -0.22 12.87 -28.92
CA ARG A 303 1.20 13.00 -28.58
C ARG A 303 1.50 14.39 -28.02
N ARG A 304 1.69 14.51 -26.70
CA ARG A 304 2.41 15.65 -26.10
C ARG A 304 3.84 15.23 -25.73
N ARG A 305 4.78 15.94 -26.36
CA ARG A 305 6.22 15.90 -26.10
C ARG A 305 6.52 16.13 -24.62
N LEU A 306 7.05 15.11 -23.95
CA LEU A 306 8.03 15.32 -22.90
C LEU A 306 9.38 15.57 -23.58
N GLN A 307 10.00 16.70 -23.28
CA GLN A 307 11.37 16.98 -23.68
C GLN A 307 12.30 16.11 -22.82
N GLU A 308 12.98 15.16 -23.46
CA GLU A 308 14.07 14.40 -22.84
C GLU A 308 15.26 15.33 -22.53
N PRO A 309 15.85 15.25 -21.32
CA PRO A 309 17.24 15.63 -21.12
C PRO A 309 18.14 14.42 -21.45
N SER A 310 19.12 14.66 -22.31
CA SER A 310 20.17 13.71 -22.67
C SER A 310 21.02 13.25 -21.47
N GLU A 311 21.36 11.96 -21.51
CA GLU A 311 22.58 11.30 -20.98
C GLU A 311 22.75 11.15 -19.46
N MET A 312 22.41 9.96 -18.95
CA MET A 312 23.38 8.87 -18.71
C MET A 312 22.60 7.56 -18.46
N MET A 313 22.68 6.61 -19.39
CA MET A 313 22.11 5.26 -19.19
C MET A 313 22.94 4.48 -18.15
N PRO A 314 22.33 3.89 -17.12
CA PRO A 314 22.96 2.80 -16.40
C PRO A 314 22.95 1.54 -17.27
N GLN A 315 24.05 0.78 -17.24
CA GLN A 315 24.14 -0.55 -17.85
C GLN A 315 22.94 -1.41 -17.46
N GLU A 316 22.27 -1.97 -18.46
CA GLU A 316 21.37 -3.11 -18.29
C GLU A 316 22.15 -4.23 -17.60
N TYR A 317 21.70 -4.61 -16.40
CA TYR A 317 22.15 -5.84 -15.79
C TYR A 317 21.48 -7.00 -16.53
N PRO A 318 22.24 -7.98 -17.05
CA PRO A 318 21.66 -9.21 -17.55
C PRO A 318 21.06 -9.95 -16.36
N MET A 319 19.72 -9.93 -16.27
CA MET A 319 19.01 -11.00 -15.59
C MET A 319 19.40 -12.31 -16.30
N PRO A 320 19.67 -13.42 -15.59
CA PRO A 320 19.92 -14.68 -16.26
C PRO A 320 18.70 -15.01 -17.14
N GLU A 321 18.91 -14.99 -18.46
CA GLU A 321 18.02 -15.58 -19.45
C GLU A 321 18.02 -17.10 -19.21
N GLU A 322 17.26 -17.53 -18.21
CA GLU A 322 16.65 -18.84 -18.28
C GLU A 322 15.61 -18.71 -19.39
N GLN A 323 15.74 -19.52 -20.44
CA GLN A 323 14.77 -19.64 -21.53
C GLN A 323 13.46 -20.19 -20.95
N VAL A 324 12.76 -19.37 -20.19
CA VAL A 324 11.34 -19.52 -19.96
C VAL A 324 10.74 -19.04 -21.27
N GLU A 325 10.34 -20.01 -22.09
CA GLU A 325 9.42 -19.80 -23.20
C GLU A 325 8.31 -18.88 -22.67
N GLN A 326 8.34 -17.61 -23.09
CA GLN A 326 7.28 -16.66 -22.77
C GLN A 326 6.07 -17.16 -23.54
N GLN A 327 5.33 -18.08 -22.94
CA GLN A 327 3.95 -18.32 -23.30
C GLN A 327 3.28 -16.96 -23.10
N GLU A 328 2.99 -16.29 -24.23
CA GLU A 328 2.04 -15.20 -24.25
C GLU A 328 0.73 -15.77 -23.71
N PHE A 329 0.52 -15.64 -22.41
CA PHE A 329 -0.77 -15.88 -21.78
C PHE A 329 -1.66 -14.71 -22.21
N THR A 330 -2.23 -14.79 -23.41
CA THR A 330 -3.46 -14.08 -23.75
C THR A 330 -4.54 -14.63 -22.85
N THR A 331 -4.61 -14.12 -21.63
CA THR A 331 -5.76 -14.31 -20.75
C THR A 331 -6.87 -13.41 -21.24
N GLU A 332 -7.41 -13.70 -22.43
CA GLU A 332 -8.77 -13.31 -22.80
C GLU A 332 -9.74 -14.29 -22.12
N GLN A 333 -9.67 -14.39 -20.79
CA GLN A 333 -10.84 -14.79 -20.04
C GLN A 333 -11.71 -13.55 -20.01
N PRO A 334 -12.95 -13.57 -20.54
CA PRO A 334 -13.87 -12.46 -20.37
C PRO A 334 -14.05 -12.28 -18.86
N TYR A 335 -13.51 -11.18 -18.33
CA TYR A 335 -13.77 -10.77 -16.96
C TYR A 335 -15.29 -10.60 -16.87
N GLU A 336 -15.98 -11.54 -16.24
CA GLU A 336 -17.32 -11.26 -15.75
C GLU A 336 -17.18 -10.00 -14.90
N GLU A 337 -17.91 -8.94 -15.27
CA GLU A 337 -17.97 -7.71 -14.50
C GLU A 337 -18.16 -8.09 -13.04
N VAL A 338 -17.14 -7.79 -12.21
CA VAL A 338 -17.25 -7.92 -10.75
C VAL A 338 -18.54 -7.20 -10.40
N PRO A 339 -19.55 -7.89 -9.83
CA PRO A 339 -20.83 -7.27 -9.54
C PRO A 339 -20.54 -6.03 -8.70
N GLN A 340 -20.88 -4.85 -9.23
CA GLN A 340 -20.78 -3.60 -8.49
C GLN A 340 -21.41 -3.87 -7.13
N GLN A 341 -20.61 -3.77 -6.06
CA GLN A 341 -21.09 -3.99 -4.70
C GLN A 341 -22.37 -3.16 -4.54
N PRO A 342 -23.49 -3.76 -4.11
CA PRO A 342 -24.70 -2.98 -3.87
C PRO A 342 -24.31 -1.87 -2.89
N ALA A 343 -24.54 -0.62 -3.30
CA ALA A 343 -24.24 0.55 -2.50
C ALA A 343 -24.68 0.26 -1.06
N ALA A 344 -23.71 0.20 -0.14
CA ALA A 344 -23.99 -0.11 1.24
C ALA A 344 -25.10 0.83 1.71
N PRO A 345 -26.15 0.32 2.38
CA PRO A 345 -27.24 1.17 2.83
C PRO A 345 -26.67 2.37 3.59
N GLN A 346 -27.14 3.58 3.25
CA GLN A 346 -26.72 4.88 3.78
C GLN A 346 -27.01 5.08 5.30
N GLY A 347 -26.99 4.01 6.08
CA GLY A 347 -26.90 4.06 7.53
C GLY A 347 -25.44 3.87 7.93
N TYR A 348 -24.79 4.94 8.37
CA TYR A 348 -23.53 4.92 9.12
C TYR A 348 -23.59 3.84 10.22
N SER A 349 -23.04 2.67 9.94
CA SER A 349 -23.30 1.45 10.72
C SER A 349 -22.02 0.95 11.35
N GLN A 350 -21.74 1.36 12.59
CA GLN A 350 -21.00 0.69 13.68
C GLN A 350 -19.68 -0.08 13.43
N THR A 351 -19.17 -0.19 12.20
CA THR A 351 -17.88 -0.82 11.83
C THR A 351 -16.71 0.16 11.93
N PHE A 352 -16.92 1.29 12.62
CA PHE A 352 -16.06 2.48 12.63
C PHE A 352 -14.66 2.20 13.21
N PHE A 353 -14.48 1.12 13.99
CA PHE A 353 -13.21 0.86 14.70
C PHE A 353 -12.77 -0.61 14.70
N ASN A 354 -12.82 -1.31 13.55
CA ASN A 354 -12.07 -2.58 13.44
C ASN A 354 -10.97 -2.50 12.36
N PRO A 355 -9.92 -1.68 12.57
CA PRO A 355 -8.80 -1.56 11.61
C PRO A 355 -7.80 -2.72 11.66
N SER A 356 -7.74 -3.49 12.75
CA SER A 356 -6.94 -4.72 12.81
C SER A 356 -7.78 -5.90 12.37
N SER A 357 -7.22 -6.76 11.54
CA SER A 357 -7.88 -8.01 11.19
C SER A 357 -7.84 -8.90 12.44
N LEU A 358 -8.93 -9.00 13.20
CA LEU A 358 -9.15 -10.01 14.25
C LEU A 358 -9.36 -11.40 13.63
N ARG A 359 -8.68 -11.65 12.51
CA ARG A 359 -8.83 -12.85 11.73
C ARG A 359 -8.44 -14.04 12.60
N SER A 360 -9.22 -15.11 12.54
CA SER A 360 -8.82 -16.41 13.07
C SER A 360 -7.86 -17.10 12.09
N GLY A 361 -7.08 -18.07 12.56
CA GLY A 361 -6.15 -18.85 11.72
C GLY A 361 -4.69 -18.40 11.77
N PRO A 362 -3.78 -19.12 11.07
CA PRO A 362 -2.33 -18.95 11.20
C PRO A 362 -1.89 -17.57 10.71
N GLU A 363 -1.22 -16.83 11.59
CA GLU A 363 -0.71 -15.50 11.31
C GLU A 363 0.49 -15.52 10.37
N GLU A 364 1.41 -16.45 10.59
CA GLU A 364 2.58 -16.63 9.75
C GLU A 364 2.23 -17.39 8.47
N LYS A 365 2.74 -16.87 7.35
CA LYS A 365 2.56 -17.47 6.03
C LYS A 365 3.92 -17.89 5.48
N PRO A 366 4.12 -19.19 5.18
CA PRO A 366 5.40 -19.69 4.69
C PRO A 366 5.71 -19.17 3.29
N TYR A 367 6.99 -18.87 3.04
CA TYR A 367 7.56 -18.56 1.73
C TYR A 367 8.78 -19.45 1.47
N THR A 368 9.03 -19.81 0.21
CA THR A 368 10.23 -20.55 -0.19
C THR A 368 11.46 -19.63 -0.18
N ALA A 369 12.67 -20.22 -0.15
CA ALA A 369 13.91 -19.44 -0.25
C ALA A 369 13.97 -18.60 -1.53
N VAL A 370 13.48 -19.14 -2.64
CA VAL A 370 13.42 -18.46 -3.94
C VAL A 370 12.51 -17.23 -3.88
N GLN A 371 11.32 -17.37 -3.28
CA GLN A 371 10.37 -16.26 -3.13
C GLN A 371 10.93 -15.15 -2.23
N LEU A 372 11.55 -15.52 -1.10
CA LEU A 372 12.22 -14.55 -0.22
C LEU A 372 13.38 -13.84 -0.94
N GLY A 373 14.16 -14.56 -1.74
CA GLY A 373 15.21 -13.99 -2.60
C GLY A 373 14.65 -12.95 -3.57
N MET A 374 13.57 -13.28 -4.30
CA MET A 374 12.92 -12.35 -5.23
C MET A 374 12.46 -11.06 -4.53
N MET A 375 11.87 -11.15 -3.33
CA MET A 375 11.49 -9.94 -2.59
C MET A 375 12.71 -9.08 -2.23
N ILE A 376 13.80 -9.70 -1.78
CA ILE A 376 15.05 -9.00 -1.45
C ILE A 376 15.60 -8.30 -2.68
N ASP A 377 15.66 -8.99 -3.82
CA ASP A 377 16.18 -8.45 -5.08
C ASP A 377 15.37 -7.23 -5.54
N GLN A 378 14.03 -7.31 -5.53
CA GLN A 378 13.16 -6.18 -5.87
C GLN A 378 13.40 -4.97 -4.95
N MET A 379 13.58 -5.20 -3.65
CA MET A 379 13.90 -4.11 -2.72
C MET A 379 15.30 -3.53 -2.96
N GLN A 380 16.30 -4.36 -3.32
CA GLN A 380 17.64 -3.86 -3.69
C GLN A 380 17.60 -3.00 -4.96
N ILE A 381 16.79 -3.39 -5.94
CA ILE A 381 16.54 -2.60 -7.16
C ILE A 381 15.91 -1.25 -6.77
N LEU A 382 14.86 -1.24 -5.96
CA LEU A 382 14.21 0.00 -5.48
C LEU A 382 15.20 0.89 -4.72
N LYS A 383 16.02 0.33 -3.82
CA LYS A 383 17.05 1.07 -3.09
C LYS A 383 18.07 1.72 -4.01
N THR A 384 18.47 1.03 -5.07
CA THR A 384 19.43 1.56 -6.05
C THR A 384 18.79 2.68 -6.87
N ARG A 385 17.57 2.47 -7.36
CA ARG A 385 16.79 3.46 -8.12
C ARG A 385 16.55 4.74 -7.33
N TYR A 386 16.19 4.62 -6.06
CA TYR A 386 15.85 5.73 -5.17
C TYR A 386 16.93 6.00 -4.11
N GLN A 387 18.20 5.80 -4.43
CA GLN A 387 19.32 5.94 -3.48
C GLN A 387 19.45 7.31 -2.81
N ASN A 388 18.85 8.35 -3.40
CA ASN A 388 18.84 9.72 -2.86
C ASN A 388 17.66 9.96 -1.89
N ASP A 389 16.69 9.05 -1.80
CA ASP A 389 15.59 9.11 -0.84
C ASP A 389 15.92 8.27 0.40
N GLN A 390 16.46 8.94 1.42
CA GLN A 390 16.87 8.27 2.65
C GLN A 390 15.71 7.65 3.42
N ALA A 391 14.50 8.22 3.32
CA ALA A 391 13.33 7.70 4.01
C ALA A 391 12.93 6.34 3.44
N LEU A 392 12.81 6.23 2.11
CA LEU A 392 12.55 4.95 1.46
C LEU A 392 13.70 3.95 1.70
N ALA A 393 14.95 4.38 1.54
CA ALA A 393 16.11 3.50 1.72
C ALA A 393 16.14 2.84 3.11
N ASN A 394 15.84 3.62 4.17
CA ASN A 394 15.76 3.11 5.54
C ASN A 394 14.65 2.06 5.72
N VAL A 395 13.48 2.28 5.11
CA VAL A 395 12.35 1.34 5.14
C VAL A 395 12.74 0.04 4.45
N LEU A 396 13.30 0.13 3.24
CA LEU A 396 13.72 -1.05 2.47
C LEU A 396 14.83 -1.83 3.19
N ASP A 397 15.78 -1.16 3.85
CA ASP A 397 16.80 -1.81 4.69
C ASP A 397 16.22 -2.55 5.89
N ALA A 398 15.17 -2.01 6.51
CA ALA A 398 14.46 -2.72 7.57
C ALA A 398 13.76 -3.98 7.03
N TYR A 399 13.08 -3.87 5.90
CA TYR A 399 12.36 -5.01 5.30
C TYR A 399 13.32 -6.10 4.80
N ILE A 400 14.43 -5.74 4.14
CA ILE A 400 15.44 -6.71 3.71
C ILE A 400 15.99 -7.49 4.91
N ARG A 401 16.31 -6.81 6.03
CA ARG A 401 16.79 -7.47 7.25
C ARG A 401 15.75 -8.41 7.87
N ASP A 402 14.47 -8.05 7.81
CA ASP A 402 13.37 -8.91 8.27
C ASP A 402 13.24 -10.17 7.40
N LEU A 403 13.35 -10.04 6.07
CA LEU A 403 13.31 -11.18 5.15
C LEU A 403 14.49 -12.14 5.34
N MET A 404 15.70 -11.62 5.53
CA MET A 404 16.90 -12.44 5.79
C MET A 404 16.79 -13.28 7.08
N ARG A 405 15.94 -12.87 8.03
CA ARG A 405 15.71 -13.58 9.30
C ARG A 405 14.51 -14.52 9.21
N THR A 406 13.73 -14.47 8.14
CA THR A 406 12.50 -15.24 8.00
C THR A 406 12.85 -16.71 7.78
N PRO A 407 12.27 -17.65 8.56
CA PRO A 407 12.46 -19.08 8.32
C PRO A 407 12.00 -19.47 6.92
N VAL A 408 12.81 -20.30 6.25
CA VAL A 408 12.51 -20.80 4.91
C VAL A 408 11.55 -21.98 5.03
N ALA A 409 10.45 -21.93 4.29
CA ALA A 409 9.54 -23.06 4.17
C ALA A 409 10.24 -24.22 3.43
N PRO A 410 10.07 -25.48 3.88
CA PRO A 410 10.55 -26.62 3.11
C PRO A 410 9.93 -26.57 1.72
N VAL A 411 10.72 -26.92 0.69
CA VAL A 411 10.18 -27.17 -0.64
C VAL A 411 9.26 -28.37 -0.47
N THR A 412 7.94 -28.14 -0.52
CA THR A 412 6.98 -29.23 -0.68
C THR A 412 7.39 -29.91 -1.97
N ALA A 413 7.86 -31.16 -1.88
CA ALA A 413 8.19 -31.94 -3.07
C ALA A 413 6.98 -31.79 -4.00
N GLN A 414 7.18 -31.13 -5.14
CA GLN A 414 6.13 -31.00 -6.14
C GLN A 414 5.63 -32.43 -6.34
N VAL A 415 4.35 -32.66 -6.00
CA VAL A 415 3.71 -33.93 -6.34
C VAL A 415 3.92 -34.02 -7.84
N PRO A 416 4.70 -35.02 -8.32
CA PRO A 416 4.90 -35.17 -9.75
C PRO A 416 3.50 -35.11 -10.36
N LEU A 417 3.29 -34.21 -11.31
CA LEU A 417 2.02 -34.12 -12.02
C LEU A 417 1.76 -35.52 -12.58
N GLU A 418 0.90 -36.29 -11.90
CA GLU A 418 0.49 -37.63 -12.32
C GLU A 418 -0.27 -37.46 -13.64
N GLY A 419 0.45 -37.47 -14.76
CA GLY A 419 -0.11 -37.15 -16.06
C GLY A 419 0.91 -36.87 -17.15
N GLU A 420 2.14 -36.44 -16.81
CA GLU A 420 3.25 -36.50 -17.76
C GLU A 420 3.90 -37.88 -17.68
N GLU A 421 3.18 -38.90 -18.17
CA GLU A 421 3.86 -40.05 -18.74
C GLU A 421 4.66 -39.50 -19.91
N GLU A 422 5.92 -39.14 -19.65
CA GLU A 422 6.93 -38.87 -20.66
C GLU A 422 6.92 -40.11 -21.56
N GLU A 423 6.23 -40.01 -22.70
CA GLU A 423 6.25 -41.03 -23.74
C GLU A 423 7.69 -41.08 -24.21
N VAL A 424 8.47 -41.98 -23.59
CA VAL A 424 9.87 -42.24 -23.93
C VAL A 424 9.88 -42.68 -25.39
N GLN A 425 10.05 -41.73 -26.30
CA GLN A 425 10.31 -42.01 -27.70
C GLN A 425 11.60 -42.81 -27.73
N ALA A 426 11.46 -44.09 -28.06
CA ALA A 426 12.59 -44.98 -28.26
C ALA A 426 13.58 -44.31 -29.23
N PRO A 427 14.89 -44.35 -28.93
CA PRO A 427 15.88 -43.78 -29.83
C PRO A 427 15.77 -44.47 -31.19
N MET A 428 15.56 -43.68 -32.25
CA MET A 428 15.72 -44.17 -33.61
C MET A 428 17.19 -44.55 -33.78
N GLU A 429 17.45 -45.86 -33.87
CA GLU A 429 18.73 -46.40 -34.30
C GLU A 429 19.02 -45.90 -35.72
N GLY A 430 20.09 -45.11 -35.89
CA GLY A 430 20.70 -44.91 -37.20
C GLY A 430 21.18 -43.49 -37.51
N GLU A 431 22.19 -43.02 -36.79
CA GLU A 431 23.07 -41.99 -37.37
C GLU A 431 24.53 -42.35 -37.07
N GLU A 432 25.21 -42.86 -38.10
CA GLU A 432 26.65 -43.11 -38.11
C GLU A 432 27.39 -41.77 -38.01
N VAL A 433 27.93 -41.49 -36.82
CA VAL A 433 28.86 -40.36 -36.62
C VAL A 433 30.20 -40.70 -37.28
N GLN A 434 30.50 -40.05 -38.40
CA GLN A 434 31.84 -40.04 -38.99
C GLN A 434 32.79 -39.20 -38.14
N LEU A 435 33.80 -39.85 -37.56
CA LEU A 435 34.90 -39.20 -36.84
C LEU A 435 35.84 -38.48 -37.82
N PRO A 436 36.21 -37.21 -37.59
CA PRO A 436 37.24 -36.54 -38.38
C PRO A 436 38.62 -37.09 -38.01
N MET A 437 39.40 -37.42 -39.04
CA MET A 437 40.79 -37.83 -38.90
C MET A 437 41.69 -36.66 -38.48
N GLU A 438 42.55 -36.94 -37.50
CA GLU A 438 43.64 -36.08 -37.06
C GLU A 438 44.67 -35.84 -38.18
N GLY A 439 45.15 -34.60 -38.28
CA GLY A 439 46.42 -34.31 -38.92
C GLY A 439 46.52 -32.92 -39.54
N GLU A 440 47.08 -31.96 -38.78
CA GLU A 440 48.05 -31.01 -39.37
C GLU A 440 48.88 -30.35 -38.26
N GLU A 441 50.16 -30.76 -38.19
CA GLU A 441 51.23 -30.00 -37.57
C GLU A 441 51.53 -28.76 -38.43
N VAL A 442 51.64 -27.58 -37.81
CA VAL A 442 52.24 -26.40 -38.44
C VAL A 442 53.39 -25.92 -37.55
N GLN A 443 54.55 -25.77 -38.18
CA GLN A 443 55.84 -25.33 -37.64
C GLN A 443 55.88 -23.85 -37.28
#